data_AF-A0A2V5R336-F1
#
_entry.id   AF-A0A2V5R336-F1
#
_cell.length_a   1.000
_cell.length_b   1.000
_cell.length_c   1.000
_cell.angle_alpha   90.00
_cell.angle_beta   90.00
_cell.angle_gamma   90.00
#
_symmetry.space_group_name_H-M   'P 1'
#
loop_
_entity.id
_entity.type
_entity.pdbx_description
1 polymer ?
#
loop_
_entity_poly.entity_id
_entity_poly.type
_entity_poly.pdbx_seq_one_letter_code
_entity_poly.pdbx_strand_id
1 'polypeptide(L)'
;EIATKFCDRFAVTLLLKGSRTIVAQRGRPLSYNSTGNPGMATGGMGDVLTGVCAGLVGQGLSLYDAARIGAWVCGRAAEMAIFNDGQSEQSLLPRDVLDHLGEAFNEL
;
A
#
# COMPACT_ATOMS: atom_id res chain seq x y z
N GLU A 1 -7.19 -9.64 -14.77
CA GLU A 1 -6.85 -10.93 -15.40
C GLU A 1 -5.43 -11.41 -15.09
N ILE A 2 -4.39 -10.61 -15.35
CA ILE A 2 -2.98 -11.00 -15.10
C ILE A 2 -2.72 -11.39 -13.63
N ALA A 3 -3.15 -10.55 -12.67
CA ALA A 3 -2.94 -10.81 -11.24
C ALA A 3 -3.59 -12.12 -10.77
N THR A 4 -4.81 -12.41 -11.22
CA THR A 4 -5.52 -13.65 -10.91
C THR A 4 -4.80 -14.86 -11.50
N LYS A 5 -4.45 -14.81 -12.80
CA LYS A 5 -3.69 -15.88 -13.47
C LYS A 5 -2.35 -16.17 -12.78
N PHE A 6 -1.67 -15.13 -12.28
CA PHE A 6 -0.44 -15.29 -11.52
C PHE A 6 -0.66 -16.06 -10.22
N CYS A 7 -1.70 -15.70 -9.45
CA CYS A 7 -2.05 -16.38 -8.20
C CYS A 7 -2.64 -17.79 -8.40
N ASP A 8 -3.19 -18.09 -9.56
CA ASP A 8 -3.63 -19.45 -9.91
C ASP A 8 -2.43 -20.36 -10.17
N ARG A 9 -1.36 -19.81 -10.77
CA ARG A 9 -0.12 -20.52 -11.08
C ARG A 9 0.81 -20.65 -9.86
N PHE A 10 0.83 -19.65 -8.98
CA PHE A 10 1.71 -19.60 -7.81
C PHE A 10 0.88 -19.44 -6.54
N ALA A 11 1.12 -20.29 -5.55
CA ALA A 11 0.44 -20.24 -4.25
C ALA A 11 0.94 -19.06 -3.39
N VAL A 12 0.59 -17.84 -3.79
CA VAL A 12 1.05 -16.58 -3.18
C VAL A 12 -0.11 -15.59 -2.99
N THR A 13 0.13 -14.59 -2.14
CA THR A 13 -0.58 -13.31 -2.20
C THR A 13 0.24 -12.36 -3.04
N LEU A 14 -0.38 -11.78 -4.07
CA LEU A 14 0.24 -10.80 -4.95
C LEU A 14 -0.26 -9.40 -4.62
N LEU A 15 0.66 -8.50 -4.29
CA LEU A 15 0.44 -7.05 -4.21
C LEU A 15 1.02 -6.41 -5.48
N LEU A 16 0.20 -6.28 -6.52
CA LEU A 16 0.62 -5.74 -7.81
C LEU A 16 0.54 -4.21 -7.78
N LYS A 17 1.69 -3.58 -7.57
CA LYS A 17 1.83 -2.12 -7.51
C LYS A 17 1.52 -1.45 -8.85
N GLY A 18 0.91 -0.27 -8.79
CA GLY A 18 0.57 0.60 -9.91
C GLY A 18 -0.24 1.80 -9.41
N SER A 19 -0.76 2.63 -10.32
CA SER A 19 -1.62 3.78 -9.97
C SER A 19 -2.87 3.36 -9.18
N ARG A 20 -3.37 2.15 -9.44
CA ARG A 20 -4.30 1.43 -8.57
C ARG A 20 -3.69 0.08 -8.23
N THR A 21 -3.15 -0.03 -7.03
CA THR A 21 -2.55 -1.28 -6.55
C THR A 21 -3.62 -2.35 -6.44
N ILE A 22 -3.32 -3.56 -6.93
CA ILE A 22 -4.24 -4.70 -6.90
C ILE A 22 -3.71 -5.73 -5.91
N VAL A 23 -4.56 -6.19 -4.99
CA VAL A 23 -4.28 -7.34 -4.13
C VAL A 23 -5.04 -8.56 -4.64
N ALA A 24 -4.32 -9.64 -4.90
CA ALA A 24 -4.88 -10.89 -5.35
C ALA A 24 -4.33 -12.06 -4.52
N GLN A 25 -5.20 -13.02 -4.22
CA GLN A 25 -4.83 -14.31 -3.66
C GLN A 25 -5.86 -15.33 -4.15
N ARG A 26 -5.41 -16.54 -4.50
CA ARG A 26 -6.31 -17.62 -4.94
C ARG A 26 -7.43 -17.86 -3.91
N GLY A 27 -8.68 -17.91 -4.38
CA GLY A 27 -9.85 -18.14 -3.53
C GLY A 27 -10.29 -16.93 -2.69
N ARG A 28 -9.66 -15.76 -2.86
CA ARG A 28 -10.07 -14.49 -2.24
C ARG A 28 -10.56 -13.53 -3.33
N PRO A 29 -11.50 -12.62 -3.03
CA PRO A 29 -11.88 -11.55 -3.96
C PRO A 29 -10.67 -10.71 -4.38
N LEU A 30 -10.69 -10.15 -5.60
CA LEU A 30 -9.73 -9.11 -5.95
C LEU A 30 -10.00 -7.86 -5.11
N SER A 31 -8.94 -7.26 -4.56
CA SER A 31 -9.03 -5.99 -3.86
C SER A 31 -8.23 -4.94 -4.61
N TYR A 32 -8.72 -3.70 -4.62
CA TYR A 32 -8.11 -2.57 -5.31
C TYR A 32 -7.87 -1.49 -4.28
N ASN A 33 -6.65 -0.96 -4.24
CA ASN A 33 -6.35 0.20 -3.43
C ASN A 33 -6.97 1.44 -4.06
N SER A 34 -7.73 2.18 -3.27
CA SER A 34 -8.39 3.42 -3.68
C SER A 34 -7.65 4.68 -3.25
N THR A 35 -6.58 4.54 -2.46
CA THR A 35 -5.80 5.65 -1.92
C THR A 35 -4.45 5.80 -2.62
N GLY A 36 -3.83 6.96 -2.37
CA GLY A 36 -2.52 7.33 -2.88
C GLY A 36 -2.60 8.33 -4.01
N ASN A 37 -1.42 8.81 -4.43
CA ASN A 37 -1.30 9.85 -5.44
C ASN A 37 -0.04 9.62 -6.31
N PRO A 38 0.08 10.29 -7.47
CA PRO A 38 1.25 10.17 -8.35
C PRO A 38 2.60 10.46 -7.67
N GLY A 39 2.63 11.28 -6.63
CA GLY A 39 3.87 11.59 -5.88
C GLY A 39 4.49 10.40 -5.17
N MET A 40 3.74 9.31 -5.00
CA MET A 40 4.27 8.05 -4.49
C MET A 40 5.17 7.33 -5.50
N ALA A 41 5.26 7.79 -6.75
CA ALA A 41 6.18 7.27 -7.78
C ALA A 41 7.64 7.71 -7.55
N THR A 42 8.07 7.79 -6.29
CA THR A 42 9.40 8.20 -5.85
C THR A 42 10.18 7.00 -5.31
N GLY A 43 11.50 7.02 -5.47
CA GLY A 43 12.39 5.98 -4.94
C GLY A 43 12.23 5.79 -3.42
N GLY A 44 12.27 4.55 -2.95
CA GLY A 44 12.09 4.20 -1.53
C GLY A 44 10.65 3.95 -1.09
N MET A 45 9.64 4.36 -1.88
CA MET A 45 8.24 4.17 -1.48
C MET A 45 7.82 2.70 -1.42
N GLY A 46 8.45 1.86 -2.25
CA GLY A 46 8.29 0.41 -2.20
C GLY A 46 8.87 -0.24 -0.94
N ASP A 47 9.92 0.36 -0.35
CA ASP A 47 10.56 -0.16 0.85
C ASP A 47 9.69 0.13 2.08
N VAL A 48 9.11 1.34 2.14
CA VAL A 48 8.10 1.70 3.15
C VAL A 48 6.92 0.73 3.10
N LEU A 49 6.34 0.52 1.93
CA LEU A 49 5.21 -0.40 1.76
C LEU A 49 5.55 -1.83 2.21
N THR A 50 6.74 -2.31 1.85
CA THR A 50 7.23 -3.64 2.26
C THR A 50 7.35 -3.72 3.79
N GLY A 51 7.94 -2.70 4.43
CA GLY A 51 8.10 -2.64 5.88
C GLY A 51 6.77 -2.63 6.62
N VAL A 52 5.81 -1.82 6.15
CA VAL A 52 4.46 -1.78 6.72
C VAL A 52 3.76 -3.14 6.60
N CYS A 53 3.79 -3.76 5.41
CA CYS A 53 3.21 -5.09 5.21
C CYS A 53 3.86 -6.14 6.12
N ALA A 54 5.20 -6.14 6.24
CA ALA A 54 5.93 -7.07 7.10
C ALA A 54 5.57 -6.87 8.59
N GLY A 55 5.46 -5.61 9.03
CA GLY A 55 5.04 -5.27 10.40
C GLY A 55 3.62 -5.77 10.71
N LEU A 56 2.68 -5.62 9.77
CA LEU A 56 1.32 -6.12 9.90
C LEU A 56 1.27 -7.66 9.95
N VAL A 57 2.06 -8.34 9.11
CA VAL A 57 2.19 -9.79 9.17
C VAL A 57 2.78 -10.23 10.51
N GLY A 58 3.80 -9.52 11.02
CA GLY A 58 4.39 -9.77 12.34
C GLY A 58 3.40 -9.60 13.50
N GLN A 59 2.34 -8.81 13.32
CA GLN A 59 1.22 -8.67 14.26
C GLN A 59 0.14 -9.76 14.12
N GLY A 60 0.31 -10.71 13.19
CA GLY A 60 -0.58 -11.85 13.00
C GLY A 60 -1.62 -11.70 11.90
N LEU A 61 -1.56 -10.64 11.08
CA LEU A 61 -2.46 -10.50 9.93
C LEU A 61 -2.10 -11.51 8.82
N SER A 62 -3.13 -11.95 8.09
CA SER A 62 -2.92 -12.74 6.87
C SER A 62 -2.15 -11.93 5.83
N LEU A 63 -1.37 -12.59 4.96
CA LEU A 63 -0.64 -11.90 3.88
C LEU A 63 -1.57 -11.03 3.01
N TYR A 64 -2.80 -11.49 2.76
CA TYR A 64 -3.79 -10.76 1.98
C TYR A 64 -4.32 -9.52 2.69
N ASP A 65 -4.62 -9.62 3.98
CA ASP A 65 -5.13 -8.48 4.75
C ASP A 65 -4.00 -7.48 5.04
N ALA A 66 -2.79 -7.95 5.34
CA ALA A 66 -1.61 -7.10 5.49
C ALA A 66 -1.28 -6.35 4.20
N ALA A 67 -1.36 -6.99 3.04
CA ALA A 67 -1.15 -6.34 1.75
C ALA A 67 -2.20 -5.27 1.43
N ARG A 68 -3.48 -5.52 1.77
CA ARG A 68 -4.58 -4.56 1.59
C ARG A 68 -4.42 -3.35 2.50
N ILE A 69 -4.24 -3.59 3.79
CA ILE A 69 -4.10 -2.52 4.79
C ILE A 69 -2.81 -1.75 4.55
N GLY A 70 -1.70 -2.43 4.27
CA GLY A 70 -0.43 -1.77 3.99
C GLY A 70 -0.50 -0.83 2.79
N ALA A 71 -1.12 -1.25 1.68
CA ALA A 71 -1.33 -0.39 0.52
C ALA A 71 -2.24 0.80 0.85
N TRP A 72 -3.32 0.56 1.57
CA TRP A 72 -4.29 1.61 1.92
C TRP A 72 -3.67 2.66 2.84
N VAL A 73 -3.02 2.24 3.93
CA VAL A 73 -2.40 3.13 4.92
C VAL A 73 -1.28 3.94 4.28
N CYS A 74 -0.40 3.33 3.47
CA CYS A 74 0.66 4.08 2.78
C CYS A 74 0.07 5.11 1.81
N GLY A 75 -0.98 4.75 1.07
CA GLY A 75 -1.66 5.69 0.17
C GLY A 75 -2.35 6.82 0.92
N ARG A 76 -3.00 6.51 2.05
CA ARG A 76 -3.72 7.50 2.86
C ARG A 76 -2.77 8.47 3.54
N ALA A 77 -1.66 7.98 4.10
CA ALA A 77 -0.60 8.81 4.65
C ALA A 77 0.03 9.72 3.59
N ALA A 78 0.20 9.23 2.35
CA ALA A 78 0.67 10.06 1.23
C ALA A 78 -0.32 11.17 0.85
N GLU A 79 -1.63 10.91 0.90
CA GLU A 79 -2.65 11.95 0.72
C GLU A 79 -2.60 12.98 1.84
N MET A 80 -2.50 12.56 3.10
CA MET A 80 -2.39 13.45 4.26
C MET A 80 -1.18 14.38 4.12
N ALA A 81 -0.01 13.87 3.75
CA ALA A 81 1.18 14.68 3.53
C ALA A 81 0.97 15.79 2.47
N ILE A 82 0.18 15.51 1.42
CA ILE A 82 -0.13 16.52 0.40
C ILE A 82 -1.17 17.53 0.90
N PHE A 83 -2.26 17.05 1.51
CA PHE A 83 -3.40 17.91 1.88
C PHE A 83 -3.18 18.71 3.16
N ASN A 84 -2.40 18.17 4.12
CA ASN A 84 -2.24 18.76 5.45
C ASN A 84 -0.92 19.52 5.59
N ASP A 85 0.16 18.99 5.00
CA ASP A 85 1.53 19.53 5.17
C ASP A 85 2.02 20.35 3.96
N GLY A 86 1.17 20.53 2.95
CA GLY A 86 1.45 21.35 1.78
C GLY A 86 2.52 20.78 0.85
N GLN A 87 2.83 19.47 0.97
CA GLN A 87 3.70 18.80 0.01
C GLN A 87 3.04 18.77 -1.37
N SER A 88 3.87 18.88 -2.41
CA SER A 88 3.43 18.65 -3.78
C SER A 88 3.65 17.19 -4.17
N GLU A 89 2.93 16.70 -5.18
CA GLU A 89 3.20 15.38 -5.75
C GLU A 89 4.66 15.24 -6.19
N GLN A 90 5.27 16.31 -6.70
CA GLN A 90 6.65 16.33 -7.17
C GLN A 90 7.70 16.30 -6.04
N SER A 91 7.32 16.71 -4.83
CA SER A 91 8.22 16.79 -3.68
C SER A 91 8.01 15.69 -2.65
N LEU A 92 6.98 14.86 -2.80
CA LEU A 92 6.64 13.84 -1.81
C LEU A 92 7.77 12.82 -1.63
N LEU A 93 8.25 12.69 -0.40
CA LEU A 93 9.28 11.74 0.00
C LEU A 93 8.69 10.56 0.79
N PRO A 94 9.36 9.39 0.79
CA PRO A 94 8.94 8.27 1.62
C PRO A 94 8.85 8.61 3.12
N ARG A 95 9.69 9.54 3.60
CA ARG A 95 9.66 9.98 5.00
C ARG A 95 8.37 10.72 5.34
N ASP A 96 7.86 11.55 4.44
CA ASP A 96 6.61 12.29 4.68
C ASP A 96 5.45 11.30 4.87
N VAL A 97 5.47 10.17 4.16
CA VAL A 97 4.50 9.08 4.38
C VAL A 97 4.71 8.39 5.71
N LEU A 98 5.97 8.13 6.11
CA LEU A 98 6.28 7.53 7.42
C LEU A 98 5.75 8.39 8.57
N ASP A 99 5.91 9.71 8.49
CA ASP A 99 5.50 10.67 9.51
C ASP A 99 3.96 10.68 9.68
N HIS A 100 3.20 10.33 8.65
CA HIS A 100 1.73 10.28 8.65
C HIS A 100 1.14 8.86 8.81
N LEU A 101 1.96 7.81 8.96
CA LEU A 101 1.43 6.45 9.09
C LEU A 101 0.49 6.30 10.30
N GLY A 102 0.84 6.92 11.44
CA GLY A 102 0.03 6.85 12.65
C GLY A 102 -1.38 7.44 12.46
N GLU A 103 -1.48 8.59 11.80
CA GLU A 103 -2.77 9.22 11.48
C GLU A 103 -3.57 8.36 10.51
N ALA A 104 -2.94 7.84 9.46
CA ALA A 104 -3.59 6.93 8.52
C ALA A 104 -4.10 5.66 9.21
N PHE A 105 -3.35 5.10 10.17
CA PHE A 105 -3.83 3.95 10.96
C PHE A 105 -5.05 4.26 11.81
N ASN A 106 -5.21 5.50 12.30
CA ASN A 106 -6.38 5.90 13.08
C ASN A 106 -7.65 6.07 12.23
N GLU A 107 -7.53 6.15 10.90
CA GLU A 107 -8.66 6.26 9.98
C GLU A 107 -9.13 4.91 9.38
N LEU A 108 -8.52 3.78 9.79
CA LEU A 108 -8.87 2.42 9.33
C LEU A 108 -10.23 1.92 9.81
#